data_AF-A0A3R7U3R4-F1
#
_entry.id   AF-A0A3R7U3R4-F1
#
_cell.length_a   1.000
_cell.length_b   1.000
_cell.length_c   1.000
_cell.angle_alpha   90.00
_cell.angle_beta   90.00
_cell.angle_gamma   90.00
#
_symmetry.space_group_name_H-M   'P 1'
#
loop_
_entity.id
_entity.type
_entity.pdbx_description
1 polymer ?
#
loop_
_entity_poly.entity_id
_entity_poly.type
_entity_poly.pdbx_seq_one_letter_code
_entity_poly.pdbx_strand_id
1 'polypeptide(L)'
;MQRALLGGGCFWCTEGAFKQMRGIDSALPAYAGGPDKKPNYNSVCSGKTGHAEIVELIYDPEIISFETILEVFFTVHDPTQLNR
;
A
#
# COMPACT_ATOMS: atom_id res chain seq x y z
N MET A 1 2.66 -14.70 10.54
CA MET A 1 2.52 -13.76 9.42
C MET A 1 1.09 -13.25 9.31
N GLN A 2 0.94 -11.95 9.07
CA GLN A 2 -0.32 -11.27 8.80
C GLN A 2 -0.21 -10.41 7.54
N ARG A 3 -1.36 -9.98 6.99
CA ARG A 3 -1.44 -9.17 5.77
C ARG A 3 -2.08 -7.82 6.04
N ALA A 4 -1.50 -6.75 5.49
CA ALA A 4 -2.09 -5.42 5.42
C ALA A 4 -2.07 -4.89 3.97
N LEU A 5 -3.09 -4.12 3.59
CA LEU A 5 -3.19 -3.44 2.30
C LEU A 5 -3.25 -1.94 2.55
N LEU A 6 -2.27 -1.18 2.07
CA LEU A 6 -2.14 0.25 2.32
C LEU A 6 -2.18 1.05 1.03
N GLY A 7 -3.07 2.02 0.91
CA GLY A 7 -3.17 2.94 -0.23
C GLY A 7 -2.88 4.37 0.17
N GLY A 8 -1.73 4.89 -0.22
CA GLY A 8 -1.22 6.22 0.20
C GLY A 8 -0.72 7.08 -0.95
N GLY A 9 -1.21 6.85 -2.18
CA GLY A 9 -0.69 7.49 -3.40
C GLY A 9 0.28 6.57 -4.13
N CYS A 10 1.38 7.11 -4.65
CA CYS A 10 2.36 6.34 -5.43
C CYS A 10 2.89 5.12 -4.64
N PHE A 11 2.65 3.92 -5.17
CA PHE A 11 3.03 2.67 -4.51
C PHE A 11 4.55 2.49 -4.34
N TRP A 12 5.41 3.13 -5.15
CA TRP A 12 6.86 3.01 -5.06
C TRP A 12 7.40 3.78 -3.85
N CYS A 13 6.79 4.94 -3.57
CA CYS A 13 7.10 5.73 -2.38
C CYS A 13 6.68 4.97 -1.11
N THR A 14 5.46 4.42 -1.13
CA THR A 14 4.92 3.66 0.00
C THR A 14 5.70 2.36 0.24
N GLU A 15 5.99 1.59 -0.82
CA GLU A 15 6.75 0.34 -0.75
C GLU A 15 8.16 0.61 -0.19
N GLY A 16 8.82 1.67 -0.68
CA GLY A 16 10.15 2.08 -0.24
C GLY A 16 10.25 2.34 1.26
N ALA A 17 9.16 2.80 1.89
CA ALA A 17 9.11 3.03 3.34
C ALA A 17 9.17 1.72 4.16
N PHE A 18 8.64 0.61 3.62
CA PHE A 18 8.50 -0.66 4.35
C PHE A 18 9.54 -1.72 3.98
N LYS A 19 10.11 -1.66 2.78
CA LYS A 19 10.91 -2.74 2.15
C LYS A 19 12.13 -3.21 2.96
N GLN A 20 12.59 -2.43 3.94
CA GLN A 20 13.76 -2.73 4.78
C GLN A 20 13.45 -2.70 6.28
N MET A 21 12.17 -2.59 6.65
CA MET A 21 11.78 -2.60 8.05
C MET A 21 11.84 -4.01 8.63
N ARG A 22 12.41 -4.13 9.82
CA ARG A 22 12.45 -5.40 10.55
C ARG A 22 11.02 -5.86 10.87
N GLY A 23 10.72 -7.11 10.55
CA GLY A 23 9.38 -7.70 10.73
C GLY A 23 8.48 -7.59 9.49
N ILE A 24 8.92 -6.90 8.43
CA ILE A 24 8.28 -6.97 7.11
C ILE A 24 8.97 -8.08 6.32
N ASP A 25 8.20 -9.08 5.88
CA ASP A 25 8.66 -10.17 5.04
C ASP A 25 8.54 -9.82 3.55
N SER A 26 7.46 -9.15 3.17
CA SER A 26 7.31 -8.60 1.81
C SER A 26 6.49 -7.32 1.79
N ALA A 27 6.82 -6.47 0.81
CA ALA A 27 6.10 -5.27 0.46
C ALA A 27 6.00 -5.22 -1.06
N LEU A 28 4.81 -5.40 -1.63
CA LEU A 28 4.60 -5.53 -3.07
C LEU A 28 3.59 -4.48 -3.59
N PRO A 29 3.91 -3.78 -4.69
CA PRO A 29 2.95 -2.94 -5.40
C PRO A 29 1.76 -3.75 -5.92
N ALA A 30 0.54 -3.25 -5.71
CA ALA A 30 -0.71 -3.87 -6.16
C ALA A 30 -1.81 -2.82 -6.44
N TYR A 31 -3.00 -3.30 -6.86
CA TYR A 31 -4.17 -2.47 -7.14
C TYR A 31 -5.41 -3.03 -6.42
N ALA A 32 -6.17 -2.18 -5.72
CA ALA A 32 -7.35 -2.59 -4.96
C ALA A 32 -8.43 -1.49 -4.89
N GLY A 33 -9.65 -1.84 -4.48
CA GLY A 33 -10.76 -0.89 -4.28
C GLY A 33 -11.70 -0.66 -5.47
N GLY A 34 -11.29 -1.05 -6.69
CA GLY A 34 -12.09 -0.92 -7.91
C GLY A 34 -12.87 -2.19 -8.32
N PRO A 35 -13.86 -2.07 -9.21
CA PRO A 35 -14.63 -3.20 -9.74
C PRO A 35 -13.95 -3.96 -10.89
N ASP A 36 -12.85 -3.45 -11.46
CA ASP A 36 -12.13 -4.14 -12.53
C ASP A 36 -11.50 -5.45 -12.00
N LYS A 37 -11.72 -6.56 -12.69
CA LYS A 37 -11.25 -7.89 -12.25
C LYS A 37 -9.82 -8.18 -12.68
N LYS A 38 -9.29 -7.45 -13.65
CA LYS A 38 -7.95 -7.66 -14.21
C LYS A 38 -7.27 -6.32 -14.50
N PRO A 39 -7.08 -5.47 -13.47
CA PRO A 39 -6.40 -4.20 -13.64
C PRO A 39 -4.95 -4.41 -14.08
N ASN A 40 -4.45 -3.50 -14.90
CA ASN A 40 -3.05 -3.36 -15.22
C ASN A 40 -2.64 -1.90 -15.03
N TYR A 41 -1.34 -1.62 -15.03
CA TYR A 41 -0.82 -0.27 -14.79
C TYR A 41 -1.50 0.78 -15.69
N ASN A 42 -1.56 0.54 -17.00
CA ASN A 42 -2.15 1.50 -17.93
C ASN A 42 -3.65 1.72 -17.70
N SER A 43 -4.40 0.67 -17.34
CA SER A 43 -5.83 0.82 -17.06
C SER A 43 -6.06 1.59 -15.76
N VAL A 44 -5.25 1.37 -14.72
CA VAL A 44 -5.32 2.11 -13.46
C VAL A 44 -4.93 3.57 -13.64
N CYS A 45 -3.83 3.86 -14.35
CA CYS A 45 -3.43 5.24 -14.67
C CYS A 45 -4.46 6.00 -15.51
N SER A 46 -5.37 5.31 -16.20
CA SER A 46 -6.48 5.96 -16.91
C SER A 46 -7.58 6.50 -16.00
N GLY A 47 -7.58 6.13 -14.71
CA GLY A 47 -8.59 6.49 -13.72
C GLY A 47 -9.93 5.77 -13.86
N LYS A 48 -10.10 4.91 -14.88
CA LYS A 48 -11.39 4.28 -15.20
C LYS A 48 -11.68 2.99 -14.43
N THR A 49 -10.68 2.39 -13.81
CA THR A 49 -10.82 1.08 -13.16
C THR A 49 -11.38 1.17 -11.74
N GLY A 50 -11.36 2.36 -11.14
CA GLY A 50 -11.76 2.59 -9.75
C GLY A 50 -10.77 2.03 -8.71
N HIS A 51 -9.64 1.47 -9.14
CA HIS A 51 -8.61 1.01 -8.21
C HIS A 51 -7.72 2.17 -7.74
N ALA A 52 -7.29 2.08 -6.49
CA ALA A 52 -6.13 2.79 -5.98
C ALA A 52 -4.87 1.95 -6.18
N GLU A 53 -3.74 2.64 -6.34
CA GLU A 53 -2.43 2.03 -6.09
C GLU A 53 -2.30 1.71 -4.60
N ILE A 54 -1.87 0.49 -4.30
CA ILE A 54 -1.68 0.02 -2.92
C ILE A 54 -0.36 -0.73 -2.79
N VAL A 55 0.07 -0.95 -1.55
CA VAL A 55 1.14 -1.88 -1.19
C VAL A 55 0.55 -3.00 -0.34
N GLU A 56 0.76 -4.24 -0.75
CA GLU A 56 0.49 -5.43 0.07
C GLU A 56 1.70 -5.68 0.96
N LEU A 57 1.49 -5.64 2.27
CA LEU A 57 2.49 -6.00 3.27
C LEU A 57 2.19 -7.37 3.86
N ILE A 58 3.21 -8.22 3.90
CA ILE A 58 3.23 -9.43 4.72
C ILE A 58 4.22 -9.18 5.85
N TYR A 59 3.73 -9.26 7.09
CA TYR A 59 4.51 -8.88 8.27
C TYR A 59 4.34 -9.87 9.43
N ASP A 60 5.29 -9.86 10.35
CA ASP A 60 5.26 -10.63 11.58
C ASP A 60 4.81 -9.76 12.76
N PRO A 61 3.58 -9.96 13.29
CA PRO A 61 3.06 -9.18 14.41
C PRO A 61 3.84 -9.37 15.72
N GLU A 62 4.66 -10.42 15.85
CA GLU A 62 5.54 -10.60 17.01
C GLU A 62 6.78 -9.69 16.96
N ILE A 63 7.12 -9.16 15.78
CA ILE A 63 8.27 -8.30 15.54
C ILE A 63 7.87 -6.84 15.34
N ILE A 64 6.77 -6.59 14.60
CA ILE A 64 6.24 -5.25 14.31
C ILE A 64 4.72 -5.24 14.44
N SER A 65 4.18 -4.30 15.22
CA SER A 65 2.74 -4.18 15.40
C SER A 65 2.08 -3.48 14.21
N PHE A 66 0.78 -3.72 14.03
CA PHE A 66 0.01 -3.03 12.99
C PHE A 66 -0.07 -1.53 13.23
N GLU A 67 -0.12 -1.11 14.49
CA GLU A 67 -0.10 0.31 14.89
C GLU A 67 1.18 0.99 14.43
N THR A 68 2.34 0.34 14.59
CA THR A 68 3.64 0.85 14.11
C THR A 68 3.63 1.01 12.59
N ILE A 69 3.05 0.04 11.87
CA ILE A 69 2.88 0.12 10.41
C ILE A 69 2.03 1.33 10.03
N LEU A 70 0.93 1.57 10.75
CA LEU A 70 0.06 2.72 10.51
C LEU A 70 0.72 4.06 10.86
N GLU A 71 1.52 4.13 11.92
CA GLU A 71 2.29 5.32 12.27
C GLU A 71 3.26 5.72 11.14
N VAL A 72 4.01 4.75 10.61
CA VAL A 72 4.88 4.98 9.45
C VAL A 72 4.04 5.41 8.25
N PHE A 73 2.96 4.68 7.95
CA PHE A 73 2.07 4.98 6.85
C PHE A 73 1.60 6.44 6.89
N PHE A 74 0.99 6.89 7.98
CA PHE A 74 0.50 8.27 8.13
C PHE A 74 1.59 9.34 8.22
N THR A 75 2.86 8.95 8.39
CA THR A 75 4.00 9.88 8.34
C THR A 75 4.51 10.09 6.90
N VAL A 76 4.36 9.08 6.02
CA VAL A 76 4.93 9.10 4.66
C VAL A 76 3.95 9.51 3.56
N HIS A 77 2.68 9.73 3.87
CA HIS A 77 1.69 10.27 2.95
C HIS A 77 0.79 11.31 3.63
N ASP A 78 0.13 12.16 2.83
CA ASP A 78 -0.89 13.10 3.31
C ASP A 78 -2.30 12.50 3.15
N PRO A 79 -2.95 12.04 4.24
CA PRO A 79 -4.26 11.41 4.18
C PRO A 79 -5.41 12.39 3.91
N THR A 80 -5.14 13.68 3.73
CA THR A 80 -6.16 14.72 3.49
C THR A 80 -6.32 15.07 2.01
N GLN A 81 -5.51 14.48 1.13
CA GLN A 81 -5.53 14.74 -0.31
C GLN A 81 -6.35 13.67 -1.05
N LEU A 82 -7.61 13.99 -1.36
CA LEU A 82 -8.49 13.10 -2.12
C LEU A 82 -8.14 13.12 -3.63
N ASN A 83 -7.86 11.94 -4.20
CA ASN A 83 -7.64 11.72 -5.64
C ASN A 83 -6.53 12.57 -6.26
N ARG A 84 -5.33 12.58 -5.64
CA ARG A 84 -4.17 13.36 -6.08
C ARG A 84 -2.90 12.54 -6.15
#